data_AF-A0A8J8SVM4-F1
#
_entry.id   AF-A0A8J8SVM4-F1
#
_cell.length_a   1.000
_cell.length_b   1.000
_cell.length_c   1.000
_cell.angle_alpha   90.00
_cell.angle_beta   90.00
_cell.angle_gamma   90.00
#
_symmetry.space_group_name_H-M   'P 1'
#
loop_
_entity.id
_entity.type
_entity.pdbx_description
1 polymer ?
#
loop_
_entity_poly.entity_id
_entity_poly.type
_entity_poly.pdbx_seq_one_letter_code
_entity_poly.pdbx_strand_id
1 'polypeptide(L)'
;MDFCCPDPERPVIVPDAETLKHRRRLRYVFQGHIIATVVKILLQGFFAGIFNLFSVWIAYTAWASMFHCTVMFQLIYFCINLLMLMASWGNMMAVADYYYGYFGQALVFSLLVFYIAGTILTYKAYVAFKREYINQIMGGQSDDGYQLFGAQGTLRNMSRYDDPERNNGNRSYLVSGPGVQRGIVRPVSNGGNGPQIQHRSGGWQPFQGSGVRIG
;
A
#
# COMPACT_ATOMS: atom_id res chain seq x y z
N MET A 1 -6.72 30.41 -1.56
CA MET A 1 -7.63 29.29 -1.95
C MET A 1 -6.74 28.20 -2.51
N ASP A 2 -5.88 27.67 -1.65
CA ASP A 2 -4.60 27.15 -2.10
C ASP A 2 -4.66 25.63 -2.05
N PHE A 3 -4.46 25.01 -3.22
CA PHE A 3 -4.45 23.57 -3.51
C PHE A 3 -5.83 22.89 -3.73
N CYS A 4 -6.52 23.25 -4.81
CA CYS A 4 -7.52 22.36 -5.43
C CYS A 4 -6.90 21.06 -5.99
N CYS A 5 -5.59 21.03 -6.22
CA CYS A 5 -4.88 19.88 -6.78
C CYS A 5 -4.05 19.21 -5.69
N PRO A 6 -4.15 17.87 -5.51
CA PRO A 6 -3.27 17.15 -4.61
C PRO A 6 -1.81 17.30 -5.08
N ASP A 7 -0.95 17.74 -4.17
CA ASP A 7 0.48 17.89 -4.43
C ASP A 7 1.16 16.51 -4.36
N PRO A 8 1.82 16.03 -5.43
CA PRO A 8 2.54 14.77 -5.39
C PRO A 8 3.71 14.78 -4.38
N GLU A 9 4.22 15.94 -3.97
CA GLU A 9 5.29 16.02 -2.98
C GLU A 9 4.79 15.74 -1.55
N ARG A 10 3.48 15.86 -1.31
CA ARG A 10 2.85 15.69 0.01
C ARG A 10 1.77 14.62 -0.02
N PRO A 11 2.13 13.33 -0.22
CA PRO A 11 1.17 12.24 -0.18
C PRO A 11 0.55 12.09 1.21
N VAL A 12 -0.71 11.69 1.28
CA VAL A 12 -1.43 11.51 2.56
C VAL A 12 -0.88 10.34 3.36
N ILE A 13 -0.42 9.30 2.66
CA ILE A 13 0.20 8.09 3.22
C ILE A 13 1.70 8.26 3.12
N VAL A 14 2.43 8.00 4.21
CA VAL A 14 3.91 8.06 4.20
C VAL A 14 4.41 6.93 3.28
N PRO A 15 5.15 7.23 2.21
CA PRO A 15 5.46 6.21 1.21
C PRO A 15 6.62 5.32 1.68
N ASP A 16 6.38 4.02 1.69
CA ASP A 16 7.42 2.99 1.85
C ASP A 16 8.19 2.77 0.53
N ALA A 17 9.37 2.13 0.61
CA ALA A 17 10.19 1.80 -0.55
C ALA A 17 9.45 0.96 -1.60
N GLU A 18 8.55 0.06 -1.19
CA GLU A 18 7.73 -0.70 -2.14
C GLU A 18 6.63 0.15 -2.78
N THR A 19 5.91 0.95 -1.98
CA THR A 19 4.83 1.82 -2.49
C THR A 19 5.37 2.90 -3.43
N LEU A 20 6.60 3.40 -3.22
CA LEU A 20 7.28 4.28 -4.17
C LEU A 20 7.49 3.65 -5.55
N LYS A 21 7.81 2.35 -5.62
CA LYS A 21 7.95 1.64 -6.91
C LYS A 21 6.61 1.59 -7.64
N HIS A 22 5.52 1.29 -6.92
CA HIS A 22 4.17 1.29 -7.50
C HIS A 22 3.72 2.68 -7.92
N ARG A 23 4.06 3.73 -7.16
CA ARG A 23 3.80 5.12 -7.55
C ARG A 23 4.49 5.49 -8.86
N ARG A 24 5.77 5.14 -9.02
CA ARG A 24 6.51 5.38 -10.28
C ARG A 24 5.87 4.65 -11.45
N ARG A 25 5.41 3.41 -11.26
CA ARG A 25 4.66 2.66 -12.28
C ARG A 25 3.34 3.35 -12.63
N LEU A 26 2.61 3.86 -11.64
CA LEU A 26 1.38 4.64 -11.88
C LEU A 26 1.64 5.91 -12.70
N ARG A 27 2.79 6.56 -12.51
CA ARG A 27 3.19 7.72 -13.32
C ARG A 27 3.30 7.37 -14.81
N TYR A 28 3.90 6.23 -15.14
CA TYR A 28 3.97 5.76 -16.53
C TYR A 28 2.59 5.39 -17.07
N VAL A 29 1.72 4.79 -16.26
CA VAL A 29 0.33 4.51 -16.65
C VAL A 29 -0.43 5.81 -16.93
N PHE A 30 -0.25 6.84 -16.10
CA PHE A 30 -0.84 8.16 -16.32
C PHE A 30 -0.35 8.80 -17.62
N GLN A 31 0.96 8.84 -17.87
CA GLN A 31 1.52 9.36 -19.12
C GLN A 31 1.02 8.59 -20.34
N GLY A 32 0.98 7.26 -20.25
CA GLY A 32 0.40 6.42 -21.30
C GLY A 32 -1.09 6.69 -21.51
N HIS A 33 -1.85 7.03 -20.47
CA HIS A 33 -3.27 7.36 -20.58
C HIS A 33 -3.49 8.66 -21.37
N ILE A 34 -2.61 9.65 -21.22
CA ILE A 34 -2.63 10.87 -22.03
C ILE A 34 -2.45 10.52 -23.51
N ILE A 35 -1.44 9.70 -23.83
CA ILE A 35 -1.18 9.27 -25.21
C ILE A 35 -2.37 8.47 -25.76
N ALA A 36 -2.90 7.53 -24.98
CA ALA A 36 -4.09 6.75 -25.34
C ALA A 36 -5.32 7.64 -25.61
N THR A 37 -5.47 8.74 -24.86
CA THR A 37 -6.54 9.73 -25.07
C THR A 37 -6.38 10.45 -26.40
N VAL A 38 -5.16 10.86 -26.76
CA VAL A 38 -4.86 11.47 -28.06
C VAL A 38 -5.17 10.48 -29.19
N VAL A 39 -4.75 9.22 -29.07
CA VAL A 39 -5.05 8.19 -30.07
C VAL A 39 -6.56 7.96 -30.20
N LYS A 40 -7.30 7.94 -29.09
CA LYS A 40 -8.76 7.85 -29.11
C LYS A 40 -9.43 9.05 -29.78
N ILE A 41 -8.92 10.27 -29.59
CA ILE A 41 -9.44 11.46 -30.31
C ILE A 41 -9.31 11.26 -31.82
N LEU A 42 -8.17 10.73 -32.27
CA LEU A 42 -7.91 10.50 -33.70
C LEU A 42 -8.78 9.39 -34.30
N LEU A 43 -9.10 8.35 -33.53
CA LEU A 43 -9.86 7.19 -34.01
C LEU A 43 -11.38 7.30 -33.81
N GLN A 44 -11.84 7.89 -32.71
CA GLN A 44 -13.25 7.92 -32.30
C GLN A 44 -13.86 9.33 -32.32
N GLY A 45 -13.04 10.35 -32.60
CA GLY A 45 -13.45 11.74 -32.64
C GLY A 45 -13.30 12.49 -31.32
N PHE A 46 -13.51 13.81 -31.39
CA PHE A 46 -13.20 14.75 -30.32
C PHE A 46 -14.02 14.53 -29.02
N PHE A 47 -15.32 14.27 -29.14
CA PHE A 47 -16.20 14.07 -27.97
C PHE A 47 -15.79 12.84 -27.15
N ALA A 48 -15.44 11.73 -27.80
CA ALA A 48 -14.93 10.54 -27.11
C ALA A 48 -13.64 10.87 -26.34
N GLY A 49 -12.77 11.69 -26.93
CA GLY A 49 -11.58 12.21 -26.29
C GLY A 49 -11.83 13.02 -25.02
N ILE A 50 -12.78 13.95 -25.06
CA ILE A 50 -13.11 14.80 -23.91
C ILE A 50 -13.53 13.95 -22.70
N PHE A 51 -14.37 12.92 -22.92
CA PHE A 51 -14.77 12.02 -21.82
C PHE A 51 -13.59 11.23 -21.25
N ASN A 52 -12.57 10.92 -22.07
CA ASN A 52 -11.32 10.32 -21.56
C ASN A 52 -10.42 11.35 -20.87
N LEU A 53 -10.55 12.65 -21.14
CA LEU A 53 -9.79 13.69 -20.44
C LEU A 53 -10.17 13.75 -18.95
N PHE A 54 -11.45 13.52 -18.63
CA PHE A 54 -11.91 13.40 -17.24
C PHE A 54 -11.28 12.20 -16.52
N SER A 55 -11.02 11.10 -17.23
CA SER A 55 -10.37 9.94 -16.60
C SER A 55 -8.85 10.10 -16.47
N VAL A 56 -8.22 10.85 -17.35
CA VAL A 56 -6.83 11.29 -17.17
C VAL A 56 -6.71 12.11 -15.88
N TRP A 57 -7.71 12.95 -15.57
CA TRP A 57 -7.77 13.65 -14.29
C TRP A 57 -7.90 12.70 -13.09
N ILE A 58 -8.76 11.68 -13.16
CA ILE A 58 -8.85 10.65 -12.12
C ILE A 58 -7.50 9.92 -11.96
N ALA A 59 -6.84 9.56 -13.06
CA ALA A 59 -5.51 8.93 -13.03
C ALA A 59 -4.46 9.84 -12.39
N TYR A 60 -4.49 11.14 -12.67
CA TYR A 60 -3.63 12.13 -12.04
C TYR A 60 -3.87 12.18 -10.53
N THR A 61 -5.12 12.28 -10.09
CA THR A 61 -5.45 12.32 -8.65
C THR A 61 -5.08 11.01 -7.95
N ALA A 62 -5.25 9.85 -8.60
CA ALA A 62 -4.82 8.56 -8.10
C ALA A 62 -3.30 8.46 -7.92
N TRP A 63 -2.52 8.99 -8.87
CA TRP A 63 -1.05 9.04 -8.79
C TRP A 63 -0.54 10.03 -7.73
N ALA A 64 -1.17 11.20 -7.65
CA ALA A 64 -0.77 12.27 -6.73
C ALA A 64 -1.09 11.92 -5.28
N SER A 65 -2.34 11.53 -4.99
CA SER A 65 -2.86 11.34 -3.64
C SER A 65 -2.51 9.99 -2.98
N MET A 66 -2.22 8.96 -3.77
CA MET A 66 -2.05 7.56 -3.31
C MET A 66 -3.26 6.96 -2.56
N PHE A 67 -4.46 7.54 -2.64
CA PHE A 67 -5.63 6.95 -2.00
C PHE A 67 -6.09 5.67 -2.71
N HIS A 68 -6.28 4.59 -1.94
CA HIS A 68 -6.74 3.31 -2.51
C HIS A 68 -8.12 3.42 -3.17
N CYS A 69 -9.01 4.29 -2.68
CA CYS A 69 -10.32 4.53 -3.29
C CYS A 69 -10.22 5.13 -4.70
N THR A 70 -9.34 6.12 -4.91
CA THR A 70 -9.16 6.75 -6.23
C THR A 70 -8.52 5.77 -7.22
N VAL A 71 -7.57 4.94 -6.77
CA VAL A 71 -7.01 3.85 -7.59
C VAL A 71 -8.06 2.80 -7.95
N MET A 72 -9.00 2.49 -7.04
CA MET A 72 -10.11 1.58 -7.32
C MET A 72 -11.04 2.13 -8.42
N PHE A 73 -11.40 3.42 -8.35
CA PHE A 73 -12.18 4.07 -9.42
C PHE A 73 -11.43 4.03 -10.75
N GLN A 74 -10.12 4.28 -10.74
CA GLN A 74 -9.28 4.17 -11.95
C GLN A 74 -9.26 2.74 -12.52
N LEU A 75 -9.21 1.73 -11.66
CA LEU A 75 -9.25 0.31 -12.08
C LEU A 75 -10.58 -0.02 -12.76
N ILE A 76 -11.70 0.35 -12.15
CA ILE A 76 -13.05 0.16 -12.72
C ILE A 76 -13.14 0.86 -14.08
N TYR A 77 -12.62 2.09 -14.18
CA TYR A 77 -12.61 2.83 -15.43
C TYR A 77 -11.79 2.13 -16.52
N PHE A 78 -10.62 1.58 -16.19
CA PHE A 78 -9.83 0.79 -17.14
C PHE A 78 -10.57 -0.46 -17.62
N CYS A 79 -11.24 -1.19 -16.71
CA CYS A 79 -12.06 -2.34 -17.08
C CYS A 79 -13.22 -1.97 -18.02
N ILE A 80 -13.93 -0.87 -17.72
CA ILE A 80 -15.03 -0.37 -18.56
C ILE A 80 -14.51 0.02 -19.95
N ASN A 81 -13.36 0.69 -20.04
CA ASN A 81 -12.79 1.07 -21.34
C ASN A 81 -12.29 -0.12 -22.14
N LEU A 82 -11.71 -1.11 -21.46
CA LEU A 82 -11.31 -2.36 -22.09
C LEU A 82 -12.54 -3.12 -22.62
N LEU A 83 -13.62 -3.18 -21.84
CA LEU A 83 -14.89 -3.78 -22.27
C LEU A 83 -15.48 -3.03 -23.47
N MET A 84 -15.55 -1.70 -23.42
CA MET A 84 -16.04 -0.89 -24.55
C MET A 84 -15.17 -1.05 -25.80
N LEU A 85 -13.84 -1.12 -25.65
CA LEU A 85 -12.91 -1.37 -26.75
C LEU A 85 -13.12 -2.74 -27.38
N MET A 86 -13.36 -3.78 -26.56
CA MET A 86 -13.68 -5.12 -27.05
C MET A 86 -15.05 -5.17 -27.73
N ALA A 87 -16.07 -4.52 -27.16
CA ALA A 87 -17.42 -4.48 -27.72
C ALA A 87 -17.48 -3.76 -29.07
N SER A 88 -16.65 -2.73 -29.26
CA SER A 88 -16.58 -1.93 -30.49
C SER A 88 -15.41 -2.32 -31.41
N TRP A 89 -14.76 -3.45 -31.14
CA TRP A 89 -13.53 -3.88 -31.83
C TRP A 89 -13.68 -3.92 -33.35
N GLY A 90 -14.73 -4.58 -33.86
CA GLY A 90 -14.94 -4.72 -35.30
C GLY A 90 -15.16 -3.38 -36.01
N ASN A 91 -15.91 -2.46 -35.38
CA ASN A 91 -16.14 -1.13 -35.93
C ASN A 91 -14.83 -0.31 -35.94
N MET A 92 -14.06 -0.35 -34.84
CA MET A 92 -12.77 0.35 -34.79
C MET A 92 -11.77 -0.18 -35.81
N MET A 93 -11.71 -1.50 -36.02
CA MET A 93 -10.83 -2.09 -37.03
C MET A 93 -11.23 -1.67 -38.46
N ALA A 94 -12.53 -1.64 -38.77
CA ALA A 94 -13.01 -1.20 -40.08
C ALA A 94 -12.71 0.29 -40.33
N VAL A 95 -12.95 1.16 -39.34
CA VAL A 95 -12.65 2.59 -39.43
C VAL A 95 -11.14 2.82 -39.52
N ALA A 96 -10.35 2.13 -38.71
CA ALA A 96 -8.90 2.25 -38.72
C ALA A 96 -8.29 1.83 -40.06
N ASP A 97 -8.79 0.74 -40.65
CA ASP A 97 -8.36 0.25 -41.96
C ASP A 97 -8.73 1.24 -43.08
N TYR A 98 -9.94 1.78 -43.05
CA TYR A 98 -10.43 2.73 -44.04
C TYR A 98 -9.67 4.06 -44.07
N TYR A 99 -9.38 4.65 -42.90
CA TYR A 99 -8.74 5.98 -42.84
C TYR A 99 -7.22 5.95 -42.75
N TYR A 100 -6.64 4.92 -42.12
CA TYR A 100 -5.22 4.89 -41.75
C TYR A 100 -4.50 3.60 -42.15
N GLY A 101 -5.21 2.62 -42.73
CA GLY A 101 -4.67 1.31 -43.12
C GLY A 101 -3.99 0.58 -41.95
N TYR A 102 -2.84 -0.04 -42.22
CA TYR A 102 -2.06 -0.80 -41.23
C TYR A 102 -1.64 0.02 -40.00
N PHE A 103 -1.40 1.32 -40.17
CA PHE A 103 -1.02 2.19 -39.06
C PHE A 103 -2.17 2.35 -38.06
N GLY A 104 -3.40 2.51 -38.55
CA GLY A 104 -4.59 2.56 -37.71
C GLY A 104 -4.80 1.27 -36.92
N GLN A 105 -4.64 0.12 -37.59
CA GLN A 105 -4.75 -1.18 -36.93
C GLN A 105 -3.72 -1.33 -35.81
N ALA A 106 -2.46 -0.94 -36.07
CA ALA A 106 -1.41 -0.96 -35.05
C ALA A 106 -1.74 -0.07 -33.84
N LEU A 107 -2.36 1.10 -34.06
CA LEU A 107 -2.82 1.97 -32.98
C LEU A 107 -3.93 1.32 -32.14
N VAL A 108 -4.92 0.68 -32.78
CA VAL A 108 -6.00 -0.05 -32.07
C VAL A 108 -5.43 -1.19 -31.23
N PHE A 109 -4.49 -1.98 -31.77
CA PHE A 109 -3.79 -3.02 -31.01
C PHE A 109 -2.96 -2.45 -29.85
N SER A 110 -2.27 -1.32 -30.07
CA SER A 110 -1.49 -0.67 -29.01
C SER A 110 -2.37 -0.20 -27.85
N LEU A 111 -3.58 0.32 -28.15
CA LEU A 111 -4.57 0.70 -27.14
C LEU A 111 -5.03 -0.50 -26.33
N LEU A 112 -5.30 -1.64 -26.98
CA LEU A 112 -5.71 -2.86 -26.30
C LEU A 112 -4.65 -3.33 -25.29
N VAL A 113 -3.41 -3.44 -25.75
CA VAL A 113 -2.27 -3.84 -24.92
C VAL A 113 -2.08 -2.85 -23.76
N PHE A 114 -2.18 -1.55 -24.04
CA PHE A 114 -2.09 -0.52 -23.02
C PHE A 114 -3.17 -0.67 -21.94
N TYR A 115 -4.44 -0.90 -22.31
CA TYR A 115 -5.52 -1.07 -21.34
C TYR A 115 -5.38 -2.35 -20.51
N ILE A 116 -4.91 -3.46 -21.10
CA ILE A 116 -4.62 -4.70 -20.37
C ILE A 116 -3.48 -4.46 -19.36
N ALA A 117 -2.35 -3.91 -19.83
CA ALA A 117 -1.19 -3.64 -18.98
C ALA A 117 -1.53 -2.63 -17.88
N GLY A 118 -2.25 -1.57 -18.22
CA GLY A 118 -2.73 -0.54 -17.30
C GLY A 118 -3.62 -1.11 -16.20
N THR A 119 -4.53 -2.03 -16.55
CA THR A 119 -5.39 -2.73 -15.57
C THR A 119 -4.56 -3.54 -14.58
N ILE A 120 -3.60 -4.35 -15.06
CA ILE A 120 -2.73 -5.18 -14.21
C ILE A 120 -1.86 -4.32 -13.29
N LEU A 121 -1.25 -3.26 -13.83
CA LEU A 121 -0.38 -2.35 -13.06
C LEU A 121 -1.18 -1.58 -12.00
N THR A 122 -2.38 -1.12 -12.35
CA THR A 122 -3.28 -0.41 -11.42
C THR A 122 -3.78 -1.34 -10.33
N TYR A 123 -4.12 -2.59 -10.64
CA TYR A 123 -4.49 -3.59 -9.65
C TYR A 123 -3.36 -3.86 -8.65
N LYS A 124 -2.12 -4.03 -9.14
CA LYS A 124 -0.95 -4.22 -8.27
C LYS A 124 -0.72 -3.02 -7.35
N ALA A 125 -0.88 -1.80 -7.85
CA ALA A 125 -0.79 -0.59 -7.03
C ALA A 125 -1.92 -0.48 -6.00
N TYR A 126 -3.15 -0.86 -6.38
CA TYR A 126 -4.29 -0.90 -5.47
C TYR A 126 -4.02 -1.79 -4.26
N VAL A 127 -3.53 -3.02 -4.48
CA VAL A 127 -3.20 -3.96 -3.40
C VAL A 127 -2.12 -3.38 -2.47
N ALA A 128 -1.06 -2.79 -3.05
CA ALA A 128 0.02 -2.18 -2.28
C ALA A 128 -0.47 -0.99 -1.42
N PHE A 129 -1.23 -0.07 -2.01
CA PHE A 129 -1.76 1.10 -1.28
C PHE A 129 -2.80 0.71 -0.24
N LYS A 130 -3.61 -0.32 -0.50
CA LYS A 130 -4.55 -0.85 0.50
C LYS A 130 -3.81 -1.43 1.71
N ARG A 131 -2.75 -2.22 1.48
CA ARG A 131 -1.92 -2.79 2.56
C ARG A 131 -1.31 -1.68 3.41
N GLU A 132 -0.73 -0.67 2.76
CA GLU A 132 -0.11 0.46 3.45
C GLU A 132 -1.11 1.27 4.27
N TYR A 133 -2.29 1.53 3.71
CA TYR A 133 -3.37 2.22 4.41
C TYR A 133 -3.79 1.48 5.69
N ILE A 134 -3.95 0.16 5.62
CA ILE A 134 -4.28 -0.67 6.78
C ILE A 134 -3.16 -0.62 7.82
N ASN A 135 -1.90 -0.76 7.39
CA ASN A 135 -0.74 -0.74 8.28
C ASN A 135 -0.62 0.58 9.05
N GLN A 136 -0.79 1.73 8.38
CA GLN A 136 -0.59 3.04 8.98
C GLN A 136 -1.78 3.50 9.84
N ILE A 137 -3.02 3.23 9.42
CA ILE A 137 -4.20 3.80 10.08
C ILE A 137 -4.80 2.82 11.10
N MET A 138 -4.74 1.51 10.86
CA MET A 138 -5.31 0.51 11.77
C MET A 138 -4.28 -0.01 12.79
N GLY A 139 -3.09 0.59 12.86
CA GLY A 139 -2.12 0.32 13.93
C GLY A 139 -1.29 -0.95 13.76
N GLY A 140 -1.02 -1.38 12.51
CA GLY A 140 0.06 -2.32 12.21
C GLY A 140 0.09 -3.61 13.04
N GLN A 141 -0.97 -4.41 13.00
CA GLN A 141 -0.88 -5.85 13.31
C GLN A 141 -1.17 -6.63 12.03
N SER A 142 -0.20 -6.75 11.15
CA SER A 142 -0.32 -7.62 9.98
C SER A 142 1.04 -8.13 9.55
N ASP A 143 1.33 -9.37 9.90
CA ASP A 143 1.98 -10.26 8.93
C ASP A 143 1.62 -11.74 9.12
N ASP A 144 1.09 -12.15 10.27
CA ASP A 144 0.63 -13.54 10.44
C ASP A 144 -0.89 -13.68 10.25
N GLY A 145 -1.27 -13.96 8.99
CA GLY A 145 -2.43 -14.77 8.60
C GLY A 145 -3.82 -14.29 9.04
N TYR A 146 -4.65 -13.85 8.08
CA TYR A 146 -6.11 -13.81 8.11
C TYR A 146 -6.79 -14.03 9.47
N GLN A 147 -6.65 -13.09 10.42
CA GLN A 147 -7.56 -13.06 11.57
C GLN A 147 -8.83 -12.36 11.13
N LEU A 148 -9.81 -13.20 10.80
CA LEU A 148 -11.19 -12.83 10.52
C LEU A 148 -11.68 -11.88 11.62
N PHE A 149 -12.15 -10.73 11.17
CA PHE A 149 -12.73 -9.65 11.95
C PHE A 149 -13.85 -10.18 12.89
N GLY A 150 -13.52 -10.38 14.17
CA GLY A 150 -14.50 -10.62 15.23
C GLY A 150 -14.14 -11.75 16.20
N ALA A 151 -13.25 -11.50 17.16
CA ALA A 151 -13.22 -12.18 18.47
C ALA A 151 -12.02 -11.81 19.37
N GLN A 152 -11.00 -11.10 18.89
CA GLN A 152 -9.70 -11.07 19.58
C GLN A 152 -9.23 -9.70 20.09
N GLY A 153 -10.14 -8.73 20.25
CA GLY A 153 -9.83 -7.41 20.83
C GLY A 153 -10.14 -7.27 22.32
N THR A 154 -11.08 -8.07 22.86
CA THR A 154 -11.56 -7.93 24.25
C THR A 154 -11.17 -9.07 25.18
N LEU A 155 -10.53 -10.15 24.68
CA LEU A 155 -10.17 -11.31 25.50
C LEU A 155 -8.68 -11.45 25.80
N ARG A 156 -7.77 -10.68 25.17
CA ARG A 156 -6.32 -10.78 25.46
C ARG A 156 -5.84 -10.00 26.67
N ASN A 157 -6.69 -9.16 27.26
CA ASN A 157 -6.44 -8.52 28.56
C ASN A 157 -7.37 -9.02 29.68
N MET A 158 -8.13 -10.11 29.47
CA MET A 158 -9.16 -10.55 30.42
C MET A 158 -8.89 -11.90 31.11
N SER A 159 -7.68 -12.49 30.98
CA SER A 159 -7.28 -13.64 31.82
C SER A 159 -5.89 -13.50 32.43
N ARG A 160 -5.56 -12.29 32.89
CA ARG A 160 -4.66 -12.16 34.04
C ARG A 160 -5.50 -11.64 35.19
N TYR A 161 -6.41 -12.50 35.66
CA TYR A 161 -6.76 -12.44 37.07
C TYR A 161 -5.42 -12.63 37.79
N ASP A 162 -4.95 -11.55 38.40
CA ASP A 162 -4.00 -11.63 39.48
C ASP A 162 -4.54 -12.68 40.44
N ASP A 163 -3.87 -13.84 40.52
CA ASP A 163 -3.91 -14.70 41.69
C ASP A 163 -2.96 -14.07 42.71
N PRO A 164 -3.43 -13.32 43.73
CA PRO A 164 -2.57 -12.85 44.81
C PRO A 164 -2.12 -13.97 45.76
N GLU A 165 -2.34 -15.25 45.43
CA GLU A 165 -2.14 -16.36 46.37
C GLU A 165 -1.20 -17.48 45.89
N ARG A 166 -0.28 -17.22 44.93
CA ARG A 166 0.83 -18.17 44.71
C ARG A 166 2.02 -17.94 45.64
N ASN A 167 1.68 -18.16 46.90
CA ASN A 167 2.48 -18.56 48.03
C ASN A 167 3.70 -19.44 47.63
N ASN A 168 4.88 -18.93 47.98
CA ASN A 168 6.01 -19.66 48.59
C ASN A 168 6.34 -21.07 48.03
N GLY A 169 7.38 -21.14 47.18
CA GLY A 169 7.82 -22.41 46.61
C GLY A 169 9.18 -22.35 45.95
N ASN A 170 10.19 -22.10 46.77
CA ASN A 170 11.62 -22.37 46.56
C ASN A 170 11.87 -23.58 45.62
N ARG A 171 12.11 -23.36 44.32
CA ARG A 171 12.47 -24.43 43.35
C ARG A 171 13.52 -23.94 42.37
N SER A 172 14.75 -23.94 42.86
CA SER A 172 15.97 -24.04 42.06
C SER A 172 15.99 -25.40 41.35
N TYR A 173 15.93 -25.40 40.02
CA TYR A 173 16.28 -26.58 39.23
C TYR A 173 17.55 -26.30 38.43
N LEU A 174 18.66 -26.66 39.07
CA LEU A 174 19.91 -27.04 38.42
C LEU A 174 19.63 -28.29 37.56
N VAL A 175 19.59 -28.11 36.24
CA VAL A 175 19.76 -29.23 35.30
C VAL A 175 21.25 -29.43 35.12
N SER A 176 21.79 -30.40 35.87
CA SER A 176 23.15 -30.92 35.77
C SER A 176 23.14 -32.10 34.81
N GLY A 177 23.80 -31.96 33.65
CA GLY A 177 24.09 -33.05 32.72
C GLY A 177 25.53 -33.56 32.93
N PRO A 178 25.80 -34.88 32.87
CA PRO A 178 27.13 -35.42 33.17
C PRO A 178 28.06 -35.47 31.94
N GLY A 179 29.25 -34.87 32.09
CA GLY A 179 30.54 -35.20 31.41
C GLY A 179 30.60 -35.00 29.89
N VAL A 180 31.56 -34.28 29.29
CA VAL A 180 33.01 -34.47 29.40
C VAL A 180 33.75 -33.17 28.99
N GLN A 181 34.68 -32.73 29.87
CA GLN A 181 36.02 -32.09 29.71
C GLN A 181 36.41 -31.42 28.37
N ARG A 182 37.22 -30.37 28.26
CA ARG A 182 38.07 -29.53 29.15
C ARG A 182 38.60 -28.41 28.22
N GLY A 183 38.74 -27.17 28.68
CA GLY A 183 39.34 -26.12 27.85
C GLY A 183 39.53 -24.74 28.50
N ILE A 184 40.32 -24.70 29.57
CA ILE A 184 41.26 -23.62 29.98
C ILE A 184 40.75 -22.15 30.04
N VAL A 185 40.68 -21.72 31.30
CA VAL A 185 40.65 -20.37 31.89
C VAL A 185 41.64 -19.36 31.28
N ARG A 186 41.18 -18.13 31.06
CA ARG A 186 41.90 -16.88 31.44
C ARG A 186 40.90 -15.77 31.82
N PRO A 187 41.00 -15.17 33.03
CA PRO A 187 40.37 -13.91 33.34
C PRO A 187 41.31 -12.76 32.93
N VAL A 188 40.83 -11.82 32.13
CA VAL A 188 41.49 -10.53 31.96
C VAL A 188 40.64 -9.50 32.71
N SER A 189 41.14 -9.12 33.88
CA SER A 189 40.84 -7.84 34.48
C SER A 189 41.50 -6.76 33.61
N ASN A 190 40.73 -5.79 33.13
CA ASN A 190 41.29 -4.46 32.98
C ASN A 190 40.23 -3.41 33.24
N GLY A 191 40.52 -2.59 34.26
CA GLY A 191 39.70 -1.48 34.68
C GLY A 191 39.56 -0.44 33.57
N GLY A 192 38.34 0.04 33.41
CA GLY A 192 38.02 1.22 32.64
C GLY A 192 36.79 1.86 33.26
N ASN A 193 37.00 2.93 34.02
CA ASN A 193 35.94 3.85 34.42
C ASN A 193 35.35 4.46 33.15
N GLY A 194 34.28 3.87 32.64
CA GLY A 194 33.41 4.45 31.63
C GLY A 194 32.13 4.98 32.29
N PRO A 195 31.60 6.14 31.88
CA PRO A 195 30.40 6.70 32.47
C PRO A 195 29.22 5.74 32.27
N GLN A 196 28.55 5.39 33.37
CA GLN A 196 27.29 4.64 33.37
C GLN A 196 26.23 5.44 32.61
N ILE A 197 25.92 5.01 31.40
CA ILE A 197 24.72 5.43 30.69
C ILE A 197 23.56 4.68 31.36
N GLN A 198 22.84 5.38 32.24
CA GLN A 198 21.56 4.93 32.78
C GLN A 198 20.60 4.69 31.61
N HIS A 199 20.37 3.42 31.28
CA HIS A 199 19.19 3.00 30.54
C HIS A 199 17.97 3.30 31.43
N ARG A 200 17.41 4.50 31.30
CA ARG A 200 16.03 4.79 31.72
C ARG A 200 15.13 3.89 30.89
N SER A 201 14.70 2.78 31.48
CA SER A 201 13.52 2.03 31.05
C SER A 201 12.33 2.98 31.19
N GLY A 202 12.07 3.74 30.13
CA GLY A 202 10.91 4.61 29.99
C GLY A 202 9.68 3.72 29.99
N GLY A 203 9.08 3.57 31.18
CA GLY A 203 7.75 3.01 31.32
C GLY A 203 6.80 3.79 30.43
N TRP A 204 6.15 3.09 29.51
CA TRP A 204 5.03 3.59 28.75
C TRP A 204 3.95 4.05 29.74
N GLN A 205 3.77 5.36 29.92
CA GLN A 205 2.59 5.92 30.57
C GLN A 205 1.53 6.10 29.48
N PRO A 206 0.47 5.28 29.43
CA PRO A 206 -0.65 5.56 28.54
C PRO A 206 -1.27 6.90 28.95
N PHE A 207 -1.56 7.73 27.95
CA PHE A 207 -2.20 9.03 28.10
C PHE A 207 -3.43 8.92 29.00
N GLN A 208 -3.33 9.43 30.22
CA GLN A 208 -4.46 9.60 31.12
C GLN A 208 -5.25 10.80 30.60
N GLY A 209 -6.16 10.53 29.67
CA GLY A 209 -7.07 11.52 29.08
C GLY A 209 -7.91 12.16 30.19
N SER A 210 -7.55 13.37 30.58
CA SER A 210 -8.39 14.26 31.37
C SER A 210 -9.62 14.60 30.52
N GLY A 211 -10.74 13.94 30.82
CA GLY A 211 -12.02 14.20 30.18
C GLY A 211 -12.41 15.67 30.34
N VAL A 212 -12.49 16.38 29.22
CA VAL A 212 -13.07 17.72 29.15
C VAL A 212 -14.58 17.56 29.27
N ARG A 213 -15.14 17.97 30.41
CA ARG A 213 -16.58 18.14 30.56
C ARG A 213 -16.98 19.43 29.86
N ILE A 214 -17.71 19.32 28.76
CA ILE A 214 -18.44 20.43 28.17
C ILE A 214 -19.74 20.55 28.96
N GLY A 215 -19.85 21.62 29.74
CA GLY A 215 -21.10 22.11 30.32
C GLY A 215 -21.69 23.21 29.46
#